data_AF-A0AAQ0YMG9-F1
#
_entry.id   AF-A0AAQ0YMG9-F1
#
_cell.length_a   1.000
_cell.length_b   1.000
_cell.length_c   1.000
_cell.angle_alpha   90.00
_cell.angle_beta   90.00
_cell.angle_gamma   90.00
#
_symmetry.space_group_name_H-M   'P 1'
#
loop_
_entity.id
_entity.type
_entity.pdbx_description
1 polymer ?
#
loop_
_entity_poly.entity_id
_entity_poly.type
_entity_poly.pdbx_seq_one_letter_code
_entity_poly.pdbx_strand_id
1 'polypeptide(L)'
;MHLRSLCLSATLLLAAALPAHALEFSKAELARATALQKRLVTLDSHLDTPANLERADFDVLQAHAGNRLSQVDYPRMVEGALDGGFWAVYTGQGDRSAAAHLDDRDAGLQRLLKIHTLVAAQPQRFALATTPADAARIKAAGKRVVYISMENASPLVADPTLLRFYYAQGLRLMSTVHFLNNEFADSATDPKGAEWNGLSPAGKQLVQQAQALGIVIDQSHASDAVFDQLIALSPVPIVLSHSGARAVYNHPRNIDDARLKVLAAHGGV
;
A
#
# COMPACT_ATOMS: atom_id res chain seq x y z
N MET A 1 32.93 -34.56 56.78
CA MET A 1 33.88 -33.55 56.25
C MET A 1 33.74 -33.53 54.73
N HIS A 2 33.32 -32.49 54.01
CA HIS A 2 32.60 -31.23 54.23
C HIS A 2 32.18 -30.83 52.80
N LEU A 3 30.89 -30.60 52.52
CA LEU A 3 30.23 -29.30 52.60
C LEU A 3 30.87 -28.21 51.71
N ARG A 4 30.17 -27.82 50.64
CA ARG A 4 29.96 -26.44 50.13
C ARG A 4 29.09 -26.54 48.87
N SER A 5 27.76 -26.43 48.99
CA SER A 5 26.97 -25.17 49.01
C SER A 5 27.10 -24.44 47.68
N LEU A 6 26.02 -24.41 46.89
CA LEU A 6 25.03 -23.32 46.81
C LEU A 6 25.59 -22.09 46.07
N CYS A 7 24.74 -21.44 45.28
CA CYS A 7 24.97 -20.22 44.50
C CYS A 7 25.46 -20.42 43.06
N LEU A 8 24.51 -20.60 42.12
CA LEU A 8 24.16 -19.49 41.21
C LEU A 8 22.75 -19.68 40.61
N SER A 9 21.77 -19.95 41.48
CA SER A 9 20.36 -19.68 41.21
C SER A 9 20.04 -18.26 41.66
N ALA A 10 20.62 -17.23 41.01
CA ALA A 10 20.25 -15.82 41.19
C ALA A 10 21.10 -14.90 40.29
N THR A 11 20.69 -14.72 39.04
CA THR A 11 20.99 -13.49 38.30
C THR A 11 19.81 -13.18 37.36
N LEU A 12 18.93 -12.29 37.84
CA LEU A 12 17.94 -11.44 37.16
C LEU A 12 16.87 -12.16 36.29
N LEU A 13 15.56 -12.21 36.59
CA LEU A 13 14.68 -11.35 37.40
C LEU A 13 15.02 -9.87 37.31
N LEU A 14 14.92 -9.29 36.10
CA LEU A 14 14.17 -8.04 35.85
C LEU A 14 14.05 -7.74 34.34
N ALA A 15 13.55 -8.69 33.55
CA ALA A 15 12.83 -8.34 32.33
C ALA A 15 11.34 -8.49 32.63
N ALA A 16 10.83 -7.70 33.59
CA ALA A 16 9.42 -7.34 33.49
C ALA A 16 9.35 -6.61 32.15
N ALA A 17 8.85 -7.28 31.11
CA ALA A 17 8.33 -6.59 29.95
C ALA A 17 7.41 -5.55 30.55
N LEU A 18 7.82 -4.27 30.53
CA LEU A 18 6.90 -3.18 30.80
C LEU A 18 5.69 -3.55 29.94
N PRO A 19 4.51 -3.77 30.53
CA PRO A 19 3.33 -3.90 29.70
C PRO A 19 3.39 -2.64 28.86
N ALA A 20 3.51 -2.81 27.53
CA ALA A 20 3.17 -1.72 26.64
C ALA A 20 1.72 -1.46 27.02
N HIS A 21 1.50 -0.50 27.90
CA HIS A 21 0.17 -0.09 28.29
C HIS A 21 -0.36 0.47 26.98
N ALA A 22 -1.18 -0.32 26.30
CA ALA A 22 -1.99 0.21 25.22
C ALA A 22 -2.66 1.45 25.83
N LEU A 23 -2.42 2.62 25.23
CA LEU A 23 -3.06 3.83 25.66
C LEU A 23 -4.57 3.57 25.58
N GLU A 24 -5.23 3.42 26.72
CA GLU A 24 -6.67 3.29 26.77
C GLU A 24 -7.26 4.69 26.64
N PHE A 25 -7.86 4.97 25.50
CA PHE A 25 -8.58 6.23 25.29
C PHE A 25 -9.87 6.24 26.10
N SER A 26 -10.12 7.35 26.79
CA SER A 26 -11.39 7.56 27.48
C SER A 26 -12.56 7.60 26.50
N LYS A 27 -13.78 7.31 26.99
CA LYS A 27 -15.01 7.44 26.19
C LYS A 27 -15.17 8.83 25.57
N ALA A 28 -14.73 9.88 26.27
CA ALA A 28 -14.79 11.25 25.79
C ALA A 28 -13.79 11.51 24.65
N GLU A 29 -12.57 10.99 24.75
CA GLU A 29 -11.56 11.09 23.68
C GLU A 29 -12.02 10.33 22.43
N LEU A 30 -12.53 9.11 22.59
CA LEU A 30 -13.08 8.33 21.48
C LEU A 30 -14.26 9.06 20.81
N ALA A 31 -15.21 9.58 21.59
CA ALA A 31 -16.34 10.34 21.05
C ALA A 31 -15.87 11.58 20.26
N ARG A 32 -14.86 12.30 20.77
CA ARG A 32 -14.27 13.46 20.08
C ARG A 32 -13.58 13.05 18.77
N ALA A 33 -12.78 11.98 18.79
CA ALA A 33 -12.11 11.45 17.61
C ALA A 33 -13.12 11.01 16.54
N THR A 34 -14.14 10.24 16.93
CA THR A 34 -15.22 9.81 16.02
C THR A 34 -15.98 11.00 15.41
N ALA A 35 -16.29 12.03 16.22
CA ALA A 35 -16.97 13.21 15.72
C ALA A 35 -16.12 14.00 14.70
N LEU A 36 -14.81 14.07 14.92
CA LEU A 36 -13.88 14.69 13.96
C LEU A 36 -13.79 13.86 12.68
N GLN A 37 -13.59 12.54 12.80
CA GLN A 37 -13.41 11.64 11.67
C GLN A 37 -14.64 11.64 10.74
N LYS A 38 -15.85 11.68 11.31
CA LYS A 38 -17.09 11.78 10.51
C LYS A 38 -17.17 13.06 9.67
N ARG A 39 -16.49 14.14 10.07
CA ARG A 39 -16.45 15.43 9.36
C ARG A 39 -15.37 15.51 8.27
N LEU A 40 -14.25 14.81 8.47
CA LEU A 40 -13.12 14.78 7.53
C LEU A 40 -13.40 13.78 6.40
N VAL A 41 -12.74 13.94 5.25
CA VAL A 41 -12.62 12.85 4.26
C VAL A 41 -11.46 11.96 4.71
N THR A 42 -11.75 10.69 5.02
CA THR A 42 -10.75 9.69 5.41
C THR A 42 -10.48 8.73 4.27
N LEU A 43 -9.22 8.70 3.82
CA LEU A 43 -8.75 7.79 2.78
C LEU A 43 -7.57 6.99 3.31
N ASP A 44 -7.52 5.73 2.93
CA ASP A 44 -6.34 4.89 3.05
C ASP A 44 -5.63 4.81 1.69
N SER A 45 -4.31 4.99 1.67
CA SER A 45 -3.51 4.97 0.45
C SER A 45 -3.19 3.57 -0.06
N HIS A 46 -3.55 2.50 0.67
CA HIS A 46 -3.27 1.12 0.27
C HIS A 46 -4.24 0.10 0.85
N LEU A 47 -5.30 -0.20 0.10
CA LEU A 47 -6.30 -1.21 0.43
C LEU A 47 -6.14 -2.46 -0.43
N ASP A 48 -5.59 -3.54 0.13
CA ASP A 48 -5.48 -4.86 -0.50
C ASP A 48 -6.80 -5.66 -0.55
N THR A 49 -7.91 -5.05 -0.12
CA THR A 49 -9.26 -5.61 -0.21
C THR A 49 -9.58 -6.28 -1.57
N PRO A 50 -9.14 -5.73 -2.73
CA PRO A 50 -9.31 -6.40 -4.02
C PRO A 50 -8.82 -7.85 -4.09
N ALA A 51 -7.74 -8.22 -3.38
CA ALA A 51 -7.24 -9.59 -3.35
C ALA A 51 -8.23 -10.58 -2.70
N ASN A 52 -9.10 -10.08 -1.82
CA ASN A 52 -10.13 -10.90 -1.19
C ASN A 52 -11.34 -11.14 -2.10
N LEU A 53 -11.57 -10.31 -3.13
CA LEU A 53 -12.74 -10.41 -4.03
C LEU A 53 -12.73 -11.68 -4.90
N GLU A 54 -11.60 -12.39 -4.96
CA GLU A 54 -11.46 -13.66 -5.68
C GLU A 54 -11.88 -14.86 -4.83
N ARG A 55 -12.00 -14.67 -3.52
CA ARG A 55 -12.27 -15.76 -2.59
C ARG A 55 -13.76 -16.05 -2.49
N ALA A 56 -14.11 -17.34 -2.56
CA ALA A 56 -15.51 -17.78 -2.44
C ALA A 56 -16.11 -17.53 -1.05
N ASP A 57 -15.29 -17.42 -0.01
CA ASP A 57 -15.71 -17.19 1.37
C ASP A 57 -15.80 -15.70 1.76
N PHE A 58 -15.59 -14.78 0.81
CA PHE A 58 -15.56 -13.35 1.08
C PHE A 58 -16.66 -12.58 0.35
N ASP A 59 -17.46 -11.84 1.12
CA ASP A 59 -18.39 -10.83 0.62
C ASP A 59 -18.07 -9.49 1.31
N VAL A 60 -17.63 -8.50 0.52
CA VAL A 60 -17.28 -7.16 1.01
C VAL A 60 -18.48 -6.42 1.66
N LEU A 61 -19.70 -6.89 1.45
CA LEU A 61 -20.92 -6.31 2.01
C LEU A 61 -21.26 -6.84 3.40
N GLN A 62 -20.63 -7.94 3.82
CA GLN A 62 -20.85 -8.57 5.12
C GLN A 62 -19.75 -8.18 6.10
N ALA A 63 -20.09 -8.14 7.39
CA ALA A 63 -19.12 -7.89 8.43
C ALA A 63 -18.32 -9.17 8.70
N HIS A 64 -17.00 -9.10 8.56
CA HIS A 64 -16.11 -10.22 8.87
C HIS A 64 -15.50 -10.02 10.26
N ALA A 65 -16.26 -10.38 11.30
CA ALA A 65 -15.79 -10.33 12.68
C ALA A 65 -14.85 -11.51 13.00
N GLY A 66 -13.71 -11.26 13.65
CA GLY A 66 -12.85 -12.32 14.20
C GLY A 66 -11.69 -12.81 13.33
N ASN A 67 -11.01 -11.91 12.60
CA ASN A 67 -9.77 -12.11 11.84
C ASN A 67 -9.60 -13.48 11.15
N ARG A 68 -10.39 -13.69 10.09
CA ARG A 68 -10.02 -14.64 9.03
C ARG A 68 -9.68 -13.82 7.78
N LEU A 69 -8.40 -13.47 7.63
CA LEU A 69 -7.79 -13.00 6.38
C LEU A 69 -8.32 -11.67 5.77
N SER A 70 -9.27 -10.95 6.38
CA SER A 70 -9.76 -9.64 5.90
C SER A 70 -9.84 -8.60 7.01
N GLN A 71 -9.37 -7.39 6.70
CA GLN A 71 -9.40 -6.21 7.59
C GLN A 71 -10.41 -5.15 7.13
N VAL A 72 -10.95 -5.27 5.91
CA VAL A 72 -11.80 -4.25 5.28
C VAL A 72 -13.04 -4.91 4.69
N ASP A 73 -14.19 -4.40 5.09
CA ASP A 73 -15.49 -4.64 4.48
C ASP A 73 -16.39 -3.42 4.70
N TYR A 74 -17.49 -3.33 3.96
CA TYR A 74 -18.39 -2.18 3.98
C TYR A 74 -18.92 -1.86 5.38
N PRO A 75 -19.40 -2.84 6.19
CA PRO A 75 -19.82 -2.56 7.57
C PRO A 75 -18.70 -1.95 8.42
N ARG A 76 -17.47 -2.49 8.39
CA ARG A 76 -16.34 -1.94 9.14
C ARG A 76 -15.88 -0.58 8.60
N MET A 77 -15.98 -0.33 7.29
CA MET A 77 -15.74 1.01 6.73
C MET A 77 -16.75 2.03 7.27
N VAL A 78 -18.02 1.65 7.41
CA VAL A 78 -19.05 2.52 8.01
C VAL A 78 -18.78 2.76 9.49
N GLU A 79 -18.53 1.70 10.25
CA GLU A 79 -18.27 1.77 11.70
C GLU A 79 -17.03 2.59 12.01
N GLY A 80 -15.92 2.30 11.32
CA GLY A 80 -14.64 2.98 11.47
C GLY A 80 -14.55 4.33 10.76
N ALA A 81 -15.65 4.82 10.15
CA ALA A 81 -15.69 6.06 9.39
C ALA A 81 -14.54 6.19 8.37
N LEU A 82 -14.28 5.12 7.61
CA LEU A 82 -13.38 5.11 6.45
C LEU A 82 -14.20 5.43 5.19
N ASP A 83 -13.93 6.58 4.57
CA ASP A 83 -14.66 6.99 3.38
C ASP A 83 -14.19 6.27 2.12
N GLY A 84 -13.00 5.68 2.11
CA GLY A 84 -12.50 4.88 0.99
C GLY A 84 -10.99 4.89 0.89
N GLY A 85 -10.45 4.76 -0.31
CA GLY A 85 -9.00 4.72 -0.48
C GLY A 85 -8.55 4.30 -1.87
N PHE A 86 -7.29 3.90 -1.96
CA PHE A 86 -6.69 3.31 -3.15
C PHE A 86 -6.77 1.78 -3.06
N TRP A 87 -7.54 1.19 -3.96
CA TRP A 87 -7.79 -0.26 -4.03
C TRP A 87 -6.74 -0.87 -4.95
N ALA A 88 -5.87 -1.70 -4.39
CA ALA A 88 -4.66 -2.17 -5.05
C ALA A 88 -4.94 -3.26 -6.10
N VAL A 89 -4.49 -2.98 -7.33
CA VAL A 89 -4.15 -4.00 -8.32
C VAL A 89 -2.78 -4.55 -7.94
N TYR A 90 -2.76 -5.44 -6.93
CA TYR A 90 -1.57 -6.15 -6.48
C TYR A 90 -1.31 -7.40 -7.31
N THR A 91 -0.05 -7.60 -7.70
CA THR A 91 0.45 -8.86 -8.29
C THR A 91 1.69 -9.37 -7.56
N GLY A 92 1.71 -10.67 -7.27
CA GLY A 92 2.85 -11.32 -6.62
C GLY A 92 4.09 -11.36 -7.51
N GLN A 93 5.24 -11.72 -6.93
CA GLN A 93 6.50 -11.85 -7.66
C GLN A 93 7.07 -13.25 -7.54
N GLY A 94 7.71 -13.72 -8.61
CA GLY A 94 8.27 -15.07 -8.69
C GLY A 94 9.16 -15.24 -9.91
N ASP A 95 8.84 -16.22 -10.76
CA ASP A 95 9.52 -16.44 -12.04
C ASP A 95 9.41 -15.19 -12.94
N ARG A 96 10.44 -14.95 -13.76
CA ARG A 96 10.56 -13.80 -14.67
C ARG A 96 10.68 -14.26 -16.12
N SER A 97 10.10 -15.42 -16.45
CA SER A 97 10.01 -15.88 -17.83
C SER A 97 8.96 -15.09 -18.61
N ALA A 98 9.03 -15.14 -19.94
CA ALA A 98 8.02 -14.53 -20.80
C ALA A 98 6.59 -15.07 -20.51
N ALA A 99 6.47 -16.34 -20.09
CA ALA A 99 5.18 -16.91 -19.70
C ALA A 99 4.69 -16.29 -18.39
N ALA A 100 5.54 -16.19 -17.37
CA ALA A 100 5.19 -15.55 -16.09
C ALA A 100 4.78 -14.08 -16.27
N HIS A 101 5.42 -13.34 -17.18
CA HIS A 101 4.99 -11.96 -17.47
C HIS A 101 3.61 -11.86 -18.14
N LEU A 102 3.20 -12.87 -18.91
CA LEU A 102 1.84 -12.95 -19.44
C LEU A 102 0.84 -13.30 -18.33
N ASP A 103 1.23 -14.17 -17.40
CA ASP A 103 0.41 -14.51 -16.23
C ASP A 103 0.22 -13.28 -15.32
N ASP A 104 1.28 -12.51 -15.07
CA ASP A 104 1.22 -11.24 -14.31
C ASP A 104 0.29 -10.22 -14.99
N ARG A 105 0.39 -10.09 -16.31
CA ARG A 105 -0.51 -9.23 -17.10
C ARG A 105 -1.97 -9.63 -16.88
N ASP A 106 -2.27 -10.92 -17.01
CA ASP A 106 -3.63 -11.43 -16.90
C ASP A 106 -4.16 -11.30 -15.46
N ALA A 107 -3.31 -11.54 -14.45
CA ALA A 107 -3.64 -11.33 -13.04
C ALA A 107 -3.98 -9.87 -12.74
N GLY A 108 -3.19 -8.92 -13.24
CA GLY A 108 -3.46 -7.48 -13.10
C GLY A 108 -4.81 -7.07 -13.73
N LEU A 109 -5.10 -7.56 -14.93
CA LEU A 109 -6.37 -7.29 -15.63
C LEU A 109 -7.56 -7.92 -14.90
N GLN A 110 -7.41 -9.15 -14.40
CA GLN A 110 -8.45 -9.81 -13.61
C GLN A 110 -8.75 -9.04 -12.32
N ARG A 111 -7.72 -8.60 -11.59
CA ARG A 111 -7.89 -7.82 -10.37
C ARG A 111 -8.57 -6.48 -10.64
N LEU A 112 -8.17 -5.78 -11.70
CA LEU A 112 -8.82 -4.55 -12.15
C LEU A 112 -10.30 -4.79 -12.46
N LEU A 113 -10.62 -5.87 -13.19
CA LEU A 113 -12.00 -6.23 -13.52
C LEU A 113 -12.83 -6.49 -12.26
N LYS A 114 -12.28 -7.12 -11.22
CA LYS A 114 -12.98 -7.36 -9.95
C LYS A 114 -13.34 -6.06 -9.24
N ILE A 115 -12.45 -5.07 -9.22
CA ILE A 115 -12.72 -3.74 -8.65
C ILE A 115 -13.89 -3.08 -9.40
N HIS A 116 -13.82 -3.05 -10.74
CA HIS A 116 -14.90 -2.48 -11.56
C HIS A 116 -16.23 -3.22 -11.40
N THR A 117 -16.20 -4.55 -11.35
CA THR A 117 -17.39 -5.38 -11.14
C THR A 117 -18.06 -5.06 -9.81
N LEU A 118 -17.29 -4.90 -8.73
CA LEU A 118 -17.80 -4.50 -7.42
C LEU A 118 -18.48 -3.13 -7.49
N VAL A 119 -17.80 -2.12 -8.03
CA VAL A 119 -18.34 -0.75 -8.12
C VAL A 119 -19.61 -0.71 -8.95
N ALA A 120 -19.65 -1.44 -10.08
CA ALA A 120 -20.80 -1.53 -10.96
C ALA A 120 -21.99 -2.28 -10.32
N ALA A 121 -21.72 -3.32 -9.52
CA ALA A 121 -22.75 -4.09 -8.82
C ALA A 121 -23.29 -3.36 -7.58
N GLN A 122 -22.55 -2.39 -7.03
CA GLN A 122 -22.89 -1.69 -5.79
C GLN A 122 -22.84 -0.16 -5.94
N PRO A 123 -23.49 0.43 -6.96
CA PRO A 123 -23.36 1.86 -7.27
C PRO A 123 -23.95 2.77 -6.18
N GLN A 124 -24.80 2.25 -5.30
CA GLN A 124 -25.35 2.93 -4.13
C GLN A 124 -24.38 2.95 -2.95
N ARG A 125 -23.33 2.11 -2.94
CA ARG A 125 -22.36 1.98 -1.84
C ARG A 125 -20.96 2.41 -2.22
N PHE A 126 -20.52 2.19 -3.45
CA PHE A 126 -19.17 2.49 -3.93
C PHE A 126 -19.21 3.37 -5.17
N ALA A 127 -18.18 4.17 -5.38
CA ALA A 127 -17.98 4.92 -6.61
C ALA A 127 -16.50 5.07 -6.93
N LEU A 128 -16.18 4.94 -8.23
CA LEU A 128 -14.84 5.18 -8.75
C LEU A 128 -14.48 6.68 -8.64
N ALA A 129 -13.25 6.95 -8.25
CA ALA A 129 -12.67 8.28 -8.17
C ALA A 129 -11.42 8.37 -9.06
N THR A 130 -11.27 9.48 -9.78
CA THR A 130 -10.14 9.67 -10.71
C THR A 130 -9.52 11.06 -10.63
N THR A 131 -10.14 11.96 -9.87
CA THR A 131 -9.66 13.30 -9.57
C THR A 131 -9.66 13.54 -8.06
N PRO A 132 -8.87 14.47 -7.52
CA PRO A 132 -8.89 14.78 -6.08
C PRO A 132 -10.26 15.21 -5.56
N ALA A 133 -11.05 15.94 -6.36
CA ALA A 133 -12.37 16.42 -5.98
C ALA A 133 -13.43 15.30 -5.84
N ASP A 134 -13.20 14.15 -6.47
CA ASP A 134 -14.14 13.03 -6.43
C ASP A 134 -14.34 12.49 -5.02
N ALA A 135 -13.30 12.43 -4.19
CA ALA A 135 -13.41 11.87 -2.84
C ALA A 135 -14.46 12.60 -2.00
N ALA A 136 -14.40 13.94 -1.97
CA ALA A 136 -15.35 14.76 -1.23
C ALA A 136 -16.77 14.63 -1.80
N ARG A 137 -16.92 14.64 -3.13
CA ARG A 137 -18.20 14.47 -3.81
C ARG A 137 -18.84 13.11 -3.51
N ILE A 138 -18.04 12.04 -3.54
CA ILE A 138 -18.49 10.66 -3.30
C ILE A 138 -18.89 10.47 -1.83
N LYS A 139 -18.09 10.98 -0.89
CA LYS A 139 -18.43 10.99 0.54
C LYS A 139 -19.76 11.73 0.78
N ALA A 140 -19.94 12.90 0.18
CA ALA A 140 -21.17 13.69 0.32
C ALA A 140 -22.41 12.95 -0.18
N ALA A 141 -22.25 12.04 -1.16
CA ALA A 141 -23.30 11.15 -1.63
C ALA A 141 -23.51 9.88 -0.76
N GLY A 142 -22.81 9.76 0.38
CA GLY A 142 -22.92 8.62 1.30
C GLY A 142 -22.23 7.34 0.82
N LYS A 143 -21.33 7.44 -0.18
CA LYS A 143 -20.67 6.29 -0.81
C LYS A 143 -19.21 6.18 -0.38
N ARG A 144 -18.61 5.01 -0.67
CA ARG A 144 -17.19 4.73 -0.49
C ARG A 144 -16.39 5.02 -1.74
N VAL A 145 -15.28 5.71 -1.54
CA VAL A 145 -14.33 6.16 -2.56
C VAL A 145 -13.44 4.99 -2.97
N VAL A 146 -13.36 4.77 -4.28
CA VAL A 146 -12.49 3.78 -4.89
C VAL A 146 -11.56 4.51 -5.87
N TYR A 147 -10.38 4.90 -5.42
CA TYR A 147 -9.26 5.13 -6.35
C TYR A 147 -8.63 3.79 -6.68
N ILE A 148 -8.02 3.65 -7.85
CA ILE A 148 -7.29 2.43 -8.23
C ILE A 148 -5.79 2.72 -8.16
N SER A 149 -5.07 1.87 -7.43
CA SER A 149 -3.61 1.82 -7.45
C SER A 149 -3.13 0.52 -8.11
N MET A 150 -1.86 0.49 -8.50
CA MET A 150 -1.15 -0.71 -8.95
C MET A 150 0.04 -0.91 -8.03
N GLU A 151 0.12 -2.08 -7.40
CA GLU A 151 1.24 -2.48 -6.57
C GLU A 151 1.99 -3.60 -7.27
N ASN A 152 3.27 -3.37 -7.54
CA ASN A 152 4.07 -4.10 -8.52
C ASN A 152 3.61 -3.84 -9.96
N ALA A 153 4.48 -3.22 -10.75
CA ALA A 153 4.21 -2.93 -12.15
C ALA A 153 4.47 -4.12 -13.09
N SER A 154 4.79 -5.32 -12.59
CA SER A 154 5.05 -6.49 -13.43
C SER A 154 3.97 -6.84 -14.47
N PRO A 155 2.67 -6.52 -14.29
CA PRO A 155 1.65 -6.68 -15.33
C PRO A 155 1.91 -5.89 -16.62
N LEU A 156 2.83 -4.92 -16.59
CA LEU A 156 3.20 -4.06 -17.71
C LEU A 156 4.49 -4.52 -18.41
N VAL A 157 5.17 -5.58 -17.93
CA VAL A 157 6.44 -6.03 -18.51
C VAL A 157 6.27 -6.55 -19.93
N ALA A 158 5.30 -7.46 -20.12
CA ALA A 158 5.05 -8.06 -21.43
C ALA A 158 4.53 -7.04 -22.46
N ASP A 159 3.80 -6.01 -22.00
CA ASP A 159 3.28 -4.93 -22.84
C ASP A 159 3.13 -3.62 -22.04
N PRO A 160 4.13 -2.73 -22.07
CA PRO A 160 4.08 -1.44 -21.37
C PRO A 160 2.98 -0.50 -21.90
N THR A 161 2.46 -0.73 -23.11
CA THR A 161 1.41 0.14 -23.67
C THR A 161 0.09 0.04 -22.90
N LEU A 162 -0.10 -1.05 -22.16
CA LEU A 162 -1.24 -1.26 -21.27
C LEU A 162 -1.35 -0.20 -20.16
N LEU A 163 -0.28 0.53 -19.84
CA LEU A 163 -0.36 1.62 -18.86
C LEU A 163 -1.44 2.64 -19.24
N ARG A 164 -1.59 2.95 -20.53
CA ARG A 164 -2.65 3.85 -21.03
C ARG A 164 -4.04 3.26 -20.84
N PHE A 165 -4.17 1.94 -21.02
CA PHE A 165 -5.41 1.23 -20.75
C PHE A 165 -5.76 1.30 -19.26
N TYR A 166 -4.84 0.95 -18.36
CA TYR A 166 -5.06 1.05 -16.92
C TYR A 166 -5.42 2.48 -16.48
N TYR A 167 -4.74 3.49 -17.02
CA TYR A 167 -5.08 4.89 -16.77
C TYR A 167 -6.53 5.22 -17.18
N ALA A 168 -6.94 4.80 -18.39
CA ALA A 168 -8.30 4.98 -18.88
C ALA A 168 -9.33 4.23 -18.02
N GLN A 169 -8.94 3.10 -17.43
CA GLN A 169 -9.74 2.34 -16.47
C GLN A 169 -9.65 2.86 -15.03
N GLY A 170 -9.01 4.01 -14.80
CA GLY A 170 -9.04 4.71 -13.51
C GLY A 170 -7.80 4.55 -12.62
N LEU A 171 -6.72 3.91 -13.08
CA LEU A 171 -5.45 3.86 -12.35
C LEU A 171 -4.90 5.27 -12.11
N ARG A 172 -4.59 5.61 -10.85
CA ARG A 172 -4.06 6.95 -10.47
C ARG A 172 -2.81 6.91 -9.60
N LEU A 173 -2.40 5.73 -9.12
CA LEU A 173 -1.21 5.53 -8.31
C LEU A 173 -0.52 4.22 -8.73
N MET A 174 0.80 4.18 -8.82
CA MET A 174 1.53 2.99 -9.25
C MET A 174 2.89 2.87 -8.56
N SER A 175 3.19 1.70 -7.98
CA SER A 175 4.55 1.32 -7.57
C SER A 175 5.24 0.51 -8.67
N THR A 176 6.56 0.68 -8.80
CA THR A 176 7.34 -0.03 -9.84
C THR A 176 7.61 -1.49 -9.49
N VAL A 177 7.68 -1.82 -8.20
CA VAL A 177 8.17 -3.10 -7.68
C VAL A 177 7.47 -3.45 -6.36
N HIS A 178 7.60 -4.69 -5.93
CA HIS A 178 7.15 -5.18 -4.62
C HIS A 178 8.35 -5.80 -3.87
N PHE A 179 8.22 -7.01 -3.34
CA PHE A 179 9.18 -7.64 -2.42
C PHE A 179 10.52 -8.11 -3.03
N LEU A 180 10.57 -8.36 -4.34
CA LEU A 180 11.73 -8.83 -5.11
C LEU A 180 12.03 -7.85 -6.25
N ASN A 181 13.25 -7.84 -6.77
CA ASN A 181 13.59 -7.05 -7.96
C ASN A 181 12.79 -7.56 -9.17
N ASN A 182 12.45 -6.65 -10.08
CA ASN A 182 11.82 -6.97 -11.35
C ASN A 182 12.50 -6.23 -12.51
N GLU A 183 11.90 -6.28 -13.70
CA GLU A 183 12.41 -5.64 -14.92
C GLU A 183 12.48 -4.10 -14.81
N PHE A 184 11.80 -3.50 -13.83
CA PHE A 184 11.68 -2.06 -13.69
C PHE A 184 12.56 -1.48 -12.58
N ALA A 185 12.70 -2.16 -11.44
CA ALA A 185 13.38 -1.58 -10.29
C ALA A 185 13.89 -2.62 -9.28
N ASP A 186 14.82 -2.16 -8.45
CA ASP A 186 15.25 -2.89 -7.26
C ASP A 186 14.29 -2.71 -6.09
N SER A 187 13.96 -3.82 -5.43
CA SER A 187 13.23 -3.85 -4.17
C SER A 187 14.14 -3.51 -2.98
N ALA A 188 13.57 -2.92 -1.94
CA ALA A 188 14.26 -2.73 -0.67
C ALA A 188 14.54 -4.06 0.06
N THR A 189 13.82 -5.13 -0.29
CA THR A 189 13.82 -6.38 0.47
C THR A 189 14.31 -7.60 -0.30
N ASP A 190 14.79 -7.44 -1.54
CA ASP A 190 15.28 -8.60 -2.30
C ASP A 190 16.53 -9.18 -1.61
N PRO A 191 16.50 -10.47 -1.19
CA PRO A 191 17.64 -11.10 -0.50
C PRO A 191 18.87 -11.24 -1.40
N LYS A 192 18.73 -11.12 -2.73
CA LYS A 192 19.85 -11.14 -3.68
C LYS A 192 20.57 -9.80 -3.79
N GLY A 193 20.04 -8.75 -3.16
CA GLY A 193 20.56 -7.39 -3.26
C GLY A 193 20.14 -6.70 -4.55
N ALA A 194 20.75 -5.55 -4.85
CA ALA A 194 20.42 -4.72 -6.00
C ALA A 194 20.85 -5.36 -7.33
N GLU A 195 20.00 -5.28 -8.35
CA GLU A 195 20.26 -5.67 -9.74
C GLU A 195 20.57 -4.44 -10.60
N TRP A 196 19.78 -3.37 -10.44
CA TRP A 196 19.84 -2.15 -11.26
C TRP A 196 20.59 -1.00 -10.59
N ASN A 197 20.83 -1.10 -9.28
CA ASN A 197 21.20 0.00 -8.40
C ASN A 197 20.18 1.16 -8.49
N GLY A 198 18.88 0.83 -8.43
CA GLY A 198 17.76 1.76 -8.54
C GLY A 198 16.75 1.34 -9.61
N LEU A 199 16.39 2.26 -10.51
CA LEU A 199 15.52 1.99 -11.67
C LEU A 199 16.34 1.43 -12.84
N SER A 200 15.81 0.38 -13.47
CA SER A 200 16.31 -0.09 -14.76
C SER A 200 16.05 0.94 -15.88
N PRO A 201 16.66 0.80 -17.07
CA PRO A 201 16.30 1.62 -18.22
C PRO A 201 14.80 1.57 -18.57
N ALA A 202 14.20 0.38 -18.48
CA ALA A 202 12.76 0.20 -18.70
C ALA A 202 11.92 0.86 -17.59
N GLY A 203 12.37 0.78 -16.34
CA GLY A 203 11.69 1.42 -15.20
C GLY A 203 11.67 2.95 -15.32
N LYS A 204 12.78 3.55 -15.76
CA LYS A 204 12.84 5.01 -16.03
C LYS A 204 11.85 5.43 -17.10
N GLN A 205 11.74 4.66 -18.19
CA GLN A 205 10.76 4.92 -19.25
C GLN A 205 9.33 4.78 -18.74
N LEU A 206 9.05 3.74 -17.95
CA LEU A 206 7.72 3.51 -17.37
C LEU A 206 7.31 4.66 -16.44
N VAL A 207 8.20 5.09 -15.55
CA VAL A 207 7.97 6.22 -14.63
C VAL A 207 7.65 7.50 -15.40
N GLN A 208 8.43 7.81 -16.45
CA GLN A 208 8.17 8.99 -17.29
C GLN A 208 6.81 8.92 -17.99
N GLN A 209 6.41 7.76 -18.49
CA GLN A 209 5.10 7.58 -19.14
C GLN A 209 3.96 7.72 -18.13
N ALA A 210 4.09 7.14 -16.94
CA ALA A 210 3.10 7.25 -15.87
C ALA A 210 2.91 8.71 -15.43
N GLN A 211 4.01 9.44 -15.23
CA GLN A 211 3.96 10.87 -14.89
C GLN A 211 3.34 11.72 -16.00
N ALA A 212 3.67 11.44 -17.27
CA ALA A 212 3.08 12.13 -18.41
C ALA A 212 1.56 11.91 -18.52
N LEU A 213 1.05 10.77 -18.04
CA LEU A 213 -0.39 10.49 -17.93
C LEU A 213 -1.04 11.13 -16.70
N GLY A 214 -0.26 11.58 -15.71
CA GLY A 214 -0.78 12.06 -14.42
C GLY A 214 -1.04 10.94 -13.42
N ILE A 215 -0.35 9.81 -13.53
CA ILE A 215 -0.31 8.75 -12.51
C ILE A 215 0.74 9.12 -11.46
N VAL A 216 0.34 9.11 -10.20
CA VAL A 216 1.26 9.33 -9.07
C VAL A 216 2.16 8.12 -8.91
N ILE A 217 3.46 8.36 -8.68
CA ILE A 217 4.43 7.28 -8.44
C ILE A 217 4.49 6.98 -6.94
N ASP A 218 4.35 5.70 -6.61
CA ASP A 218 4.51 5.16 -5.27
C ASP A 218 5.89 4.52 -5.11
N GLN A 219 6.64 4.98 -4.12
CA GLN A 219 7.98 4.47 -3.79
C GLN A 219 7.95 3.30 -2.80
N SER A 220 6.79 2.98 -2.25
CA SER A 220 6.62 1.84 -1.34
C SER A 220 7.15 0.54 -1.98
N HIS A 221 7.89 -0.23 -1.18
CA HIS A 221 8.69 -1.43 -1.53
C HIS A 221 10.00 -1.22 -2.28
N ALA A 222 10.13 -0.15 -3.06
CA ALA A 222 11.35 0.08 -3.83
C ALA A 222 12.54 0.47 -2.96
N SER A 223 13.75 0.17 -3.43
CA SER A 223 14.99 0.45 -2.70
C SER A 223 15.25 1.95 -2.53
N ASP A 224 16.11 2.31 -1.56
CA ASP A 224 16.59 3.69 -1.36
C ASP A 224 17.17 4.33 -2.62
N ALA A 225 17.86 3.55 -3.45
CA ALA A 225 18.41 4.03 -4.71
C ALA A 225 17.32 4.42 -5.71
N VAL A 226 16.17 3.72 -5.69
CA VAL A 226 15.00 4.12 -6.48
C VAL A 226 14.42 5.44 -5.93
N PHE A 227 14.29 5.58 -4.61
CA PHE A 227 13.83 6.84 -3.99
C PHE A 227 14.68 8.02 -4.48
N ASP A 228 16.00 7.91 -4.37
CA ASP A 228 16.92 8.99 -4.73
C ASP A 228 16.81 9.35 -6.22
N GLN A 229 16.65 8.34 -7.09
CA GLN A 229 16.45 8.54 -8.52
C GLN A 229 15.10 9.17 -8.84
N LEU A 230 14.01 8.75 -8.16
CA LEU A 230 12.69 9.35 -8.34
C LEU A 230 12.70 10.82 -7.93
N ILE A 231 13.29 11.17 -6.79
CA ILE A 231 13.42 12.58 -6.37
C ILE A 231 14.21 13.40 -7.40
N ALA A 232 15.30 12.84 -7.92
CA ALA A 232 16.14 13.56 -8.89
C ALA A 232 15.48 13.73 -10.26
N LEU A 233 14.69 12.76 -10.71
CA LEU A 233 14.12 12.71 -12.06
C LEU A 233 12.68 13.25 -12.14
N SER A 234 11.93 13.22 -11.03
CA SER A 234 10.51 13.52 -11.03
C SER A 234 10.25 15.02 -10.92
N PRO A 235 9.55 15.64 -11.90
CA PRO A 235 9.13 17.04 -11.80
C PRO A 235 7.90 17.23 -10.90
N VAL A 236 7.30 16.14 -10.41
CA VAL A 236 6.09 16.13 -9.58
C VAL A 236 6.30 15.30 -8.31
N PRO A 237 5.56 15.57 -7.22
CA PRO A 237 5.67 14.77 -6.00
C PRO A 237 5.46 13.27 -6.21
N ILE A 238 6.21 12.47 -5.45
CA ILE A 238 5.96 11.03 -5.26
C ILE A 238 5.29 10.79 -3.91
N VAL A 239 4.78 9.58 -3.68
CA VAL A 239 4.22 9.17 -2.39
C VAL A 239 4.83 7.88 -1.89
N LEU A 240 4.72 7.64 -0.59
CA LEU A 240 4.97 6.36 0.06
C LEU A 240 3.63 5.85 0.59
N SER A 241 2.85 5.18 -0.27
CA SER A 241 1.48 4.74 0.06
C SER A 241 1.38 3.92 1.35
N HIS A 242 2.39 3.13 1.69
CA HIS A 242 2.44 2.36 2.93
C HIS A 242 3.90 2.06 3.34
N SER A 243 4.56 3.03 3.97
CA SER A 243 5.91 2.88 4.51
C SER A 243 6.02 3.47 5.91
N GLY A 244 6.96 2.95 6.71
CA GLY A 244 7.25 3.48 8.05
C GLY A 244 8.60 4.21 8.13
N ALA A 245 8.91 4.73 9.31
CA ALA A 245 10.19 5.39 9.60
C ALA A 245 11.20 4.41 10.22
N ARG A 246 12.44 4.40 9.70
CA ARG A 246 13.53 3.55 10.22
C ARG A 246 13.90 3.88 11.66
N ALA A 247 13.75 5.15 12.06
CA ALA A 247 13.99 5.59 13.42
C ALA A 247 13.06 4.91 14.44
N VAL A 248 11.86 4.48 14.03
CA VAL A 248 10.92 3.73 14.88
C VAL A 248 11.21 2.23 14.83
N TYR A 249 11.40 1.68 13.63
CA TYR A 249 11.78 0.28 13.44
C TYR A 249 12.74 0.14 12.26
N ASN A 250 13.95 -0.31 12.54
CA ASN A 250 15.00 -0.41 11.53
C ASN A 250 14.79 -1.64 10.63
N HIS A 251 14.04 -1.45 9.55
CA HIS A 251 13.75 -2.47 8.53
C HIS A 251 13.94 -1.88 7.13
N PRO A 252 14.43 -2.63 6.13
CA PRO A 252 14.66 -2.11 4.78
C PRO A 252 13.42 -1.49 4.13
N ARG A 253 12.23 -2.02 4.47
CA ARG A 253 10.93 -1.52 4.00
C ARG A 253 10.54 -0.13 4.51
N ASN A 254 11.22 0.37 5.55
CA ASN A 254 11.04 1.71 6.10
C ASN A 254 12.06 2.69 5.52
N ILE A 255 11.81 3.99 5.65
CA ILE A 255 12.65 5.07 5.11
C ILE A 255 13.35 5.84 6.24
N ASP A 256 14.58 6.31 5.99
CA ASP A 256 15.34 7.13 6.94
C ASP A 256 14.88 8.59 6.98
N ASP A 257 15.20 9.27 8.09
CA ASP A 257 14.77 10.64 8.35
C ASP A 257 15.30 11.66 7.32
N ALA A 258 16.46 11.41 6.70
CA ALA A 258 17.00 12.33 5.69
C ALA A 258 16.14 12.27 4.42
N ARG A 259 15.80 11.08 3.96
CA ARG A 259 14.89 10.88 2.82
C ARG A 259 13.47 11.35 3.12
N LEU A 260 12.94 11.15 4.33
CA LEU A 260 11.63 11.70 4.73
C LEU A 260 11.60 13.24 4.63
N LYS A 261 12.67 13.93 5.03
CA LYS A 261 12.78 15.39 4.88
C LYS A 261 12.83 15.82 3.41
N VAL A 262 13.56 15.07 2.58
CA VAL A 262 13.65 15.33 1.13
C VAL A 262 12.29 15.12 0.46
N LEU A 263 11.57 14.05 0.80
CA LEU A 263 10.21 13.78 0.32
C LEU A 263 9.27 14.95 0.63
N ALA A 264 9.24 15.39 1.89
CA ALA A 264 8.41 16.51 2.32
C ALA A 264 8.78 17.83 1.60
N ALA A 265 10.06 18.10 1.41
CA ALA A 265 10.54 19.27 0.67
C ALA A 265 10.19 19.22 -0.83
N HIS A 266 10.07 18.02 -1.40
CA HIS A 266 9.61 17.77 -2.78
C HIS A 266 8.08 17.84 -2.91
N GLY A 267 7.35 18.00 -1.80
CA GLY A 267 5.89 18.04 -1.76
C GLY A 267 5.22 16.67 -1.77
N GLY A 268 6.01 15.60 -1.55
CA GLY A 268 5.52 14.24 -1.40
C GLY A 268 4.89 13.96 -0.05
N VAL A 269 4.29 12.77 0.08
CA VAL A 269 3.60 12.28 1.29
C VAL A 269 4.08 10.90 1.66
#